data_AF-X5E7N6-F1
#
_entry.id   AF-X5E7N6-F1
#
_cell.length_a   1.000
_cell.length_b   1.000
_cell.length_c   1.000
_cell.angle_alpha   90.00
_cell.angle_beta   90.00
_cell.angle_gamma   90.00
#
_symmetry.space_group_name_H-M   'P 1'
#
loop_
_entity.id
_entity.type
_entity.pdbx_description
1 polymer ?
#
loop_
_entity_poly.entity_id
_entity_poly.type
_entity_poly.pdbx_seq_one_letter_code
_entity_poly.pdbx_strand_id
1 'polypeptide(L)'
;MSIDQAISALATKVHELKPIIETEEATKTAFIIPFISNVLGYDVTDPREVIPEYTADIGKKKGEKVDFAIKSGDDFRFLIECKKIGEPLDLNHATQLVRYFNVTDTEFAILTNGEVYQFYAQLDAVNRMDEKPFMTLDLSSVDARIFPHLEMCTKTQFDSETIAASAEELKYVSELRKSIAAELKEPSTEWVKLLAARVTSRRMTAANLDLFTRLAATAASQYLRDETNRRLRSAQDLEEPTTAVATPADSAEEKVSEVTASEDGVVTTEEERQAHSIIRAICCSDVPATDITMRDAKTYCAILFQDNNRKPIARLLFDRKVPRIVLFDENKNETPHDLDSVEGIYSHAEHLRSRVRSLVAG
;
A
#
# COMPACT_ATOMS: atom_id res chain seq x y z
N MET A 1 25.76 -8.16 5.38
CA MET A 1 24.65 -7.99 4.41
C MET A 1 23.70 -6.96 5.03
N SER A 2 23.03 -6.10 4.27
CA SER A 2 21.97 -5.27 4.87
C SER A 2 20.73 -6.12 5.18
N ILE A 3 19.86 -5.65 6.06
CA ILE A 3 18.65 -6.39 6.41
C ILE A 3 17.71 -6.55 5.21
N ASP A 4 17.62 -5.53 4.34
CA ASP A 4 16.88 -5.55 3.07
C ASP A 4 17.39 -6.68 2.17
N GLN A 5 18.71 -6.78 2.00
CA GLN A 5 19.35 -7.80 1.15
C GLN A 5 19.11 -9.21 1.70
N ALA A 6 19.18 -9.38 3.02
CA ALA A 6 18.95 -10.67 3.66
C ALA A 6 17.48 -11.10 3.54
N ILE A 7 16.54 -10.16 3.73
CA ILE A 7 15.11 -10.38 3.53
C ILE A 7 14.77 -10.67 2.07
N SER A 8 15.27 -9.89 1.12
CA SER A 8 15.02 -10.12 -0.31
C SER A 8 15.55 -11.49 -0.76
N ALA A 9 16.77 -11.86 -0.37
CA ALA A 9 17.33 -13.18 -0.68
C ALA A 9 16.52 -14.32 -0.07
N LEU A 10 16.02 -14.16 1.16
CA LEU A 10 15.17 -15.15 1.80
C LEU A 10 13.78 -15.25 1.16
N ALA A 11 13.17 -14.12 0.77
CA ALA A 11 11.89 -14.06 0.07
C ALA A 11 11.96 -14.75 -1.30
N THR A 12 13.01 -14.48 -2.10
CA THR A 12 13.26 -15.22 -3.35
C THR A 12 13.39 -16.72 -3.10
N LYS A 13 14.17 -17.12 -2.08
CA LYS A 13 14.33 -18.54 -1.72
C LYS A 13 13.02 -19.20 -1.28
N VAL A 14 12.16 -18.49 -0.55
CA VAL A 14 10.80 -18.96 -0.20
C VAL A 14 9.97 -19.16 -1.46
N HIS A 15 9.94 -18.19 -2.37
CA HIS A 15 9.20 -18.30 -3.63
C HIS A 15 9.65 -19.50 -4.48
N GLU A 16 10.97 -19.70 -4.62
CA GLU A 16 11.55 -20.80 -5.41
C GLU A 16 11.32 -22.19 -4.79
N LEU A 17 11.47 -22.33 -3.47
CA LEU A 17 11.50 -23.64 -2.81
C LEU A 17 10.18 -24.06 -2.16
N LYS A 18 9.26 -23.13 -1.83
CA LYS A 18 7.94 -23.44 -1.25
C LYS A 18 7.17 -24.55 -1.99
N PRO A 19 7.19 -24.67 -3.33
CA PRO A 19 6.52 -25.76 -4.03
C PRO A 19 7.08 -27.18 -3.79
N ILE A 20 8.29 -27.31 -3.22
CA ILE A 20 8.98 -28.61 -3.04
C ILE A 20 9.34 -28.93 -1.57
N ILE A 21 8.94 -28.09 -0.61
CA ILE A 21 9.23 -28.29 0.82
C ILE A 21 8.05 -29.01 1.50
N GLU A 22 8.20 -30.33 1.70
CA GLU A 22 7.11 -31.19 2.16
C GLU A 22 7.00 -31.36 3.70
N THR A 23 8.01 -30.95 4.48
CA THR A 23 8.08 -31.22 5.93
C THR A 23 8.45 -29.99 6.76
N GLU A 24 8.14 -30.04 8.06
CA GLU A 24 8.54 -29.01 9.02
C GLU A 24 10.07 -28.90 9.15
N GLU A 25 10.81 -30.02 9.20
CA GLU A 25 12.27 -30.02 9.23
C GLU A 25 12.91 -29.44 7.94
N ALA A 26 12.30 -29.71 6.78
CA ALA A 26 12.70 -29.07 5.54
C ALA A 26 12.38 -27.56 5.56
N THR A 27 11.28 -27.13 6.19
CA THR A 27 10.91 -25.72 6.39
C THR A 27 11.92 -25.01 7.32
N LYS A 28 12.28 -25.64 8.44
CA LYS A 28 13.31 -25.18 9.38
C LYS A 28 14.66 -24.99 8.66
N THR A 29 15.10 -26.02 7.94
CA THR A 29 16.39 -26.02 7.23
C THR A 29 16.42 -25.03 6.05
N ALA A 30 15.33 -24.94 5.27
CA ALA A 30 15.30 -24.11 4.07
C ALA A 30 15.12 -22.62 4.37
N PHE A 31 14.36 -22.25 5.40
CA PHE A 31 13.92 -20.87 5.61
C PHE A 31 14.25 -20.32 7.00
N ILE A 32 13.87 -21.03 8.08
CA ILE A 32 13.90 -20.48 9.44
C ILE A 32 15.34 -20.41 9.99
N ILE A 33 16.17 -21.43 9.77
CA ILE A 33 17.60 -21.40 10.12
C ILE A 33 18.33 -20.28 9.33
N PRO A 34 18.13 -20.13 8.01
CA PRO A 34 18.61 -18.97 7.26
C PRO A 34 18.08 -17.61 7.75
N PHE A 35 16.86 -17.52 8.30
CA PHE A 35 16.34 -16.30 8.92
C PHE A 35 17.11 -15.95 10.19
N ILE A 36 17.24 -16.90 11.13
CA ILE A 36 17.98 -16.73 12.38
C ILE A 36 19.43 -16.31 12.09
N SER A 37 20.07 -16.94 11.10
CA SER A 37 21.48 -16.69 10.79
C SER A 37 21.76 -15.46 9.93
N ASN A 38 21.01 -15.23 8.83
CA ASN A 38 21.33 -14.18 7.87
C ASN A 38 20.55 -12.87 8.09
N VAL A 39 19.35 -12.96 8.68
CA VAL A 39 18.50 -11.79 8.96
C VAL A 39 18.73 -11.31 10.40
N LEU A 40 18.54 -12.19 11.39
CA LEU A 40 18.74 -11.83 12.80
C LEU A 40 20.23 -11.86 13.23
N GLY A 41 21.11 -12.52 12.48
CA GLY A 41 22.55 -12.53 12.73
C GLY A 41 23.03 -13.43 13.87
N TYR A 42 22.22 -14.38 14.34
CA TYR A 42 22.59 -15.32 15.40
C TYR A 42 23.25 -16.60 14.86
N ASP A 43 24.26 -17.11 15.56
CA ASP A 43 25.02 -18.28 15.13
C ASP A 43 24.27 -19.58 15.44
N VAL A 44 23.55 -20.07 14.42
CA VAL A 44 22.86 -21.36 14.40
C VAL A 44 23.77 -22.59 14.57
N THR A 45 25.10 -22.41 14.58
CA THR A 45 26.09 -23.47 14.82
C THR A 45 26.70 -23.44 16.22
N ASP A 46 26.45 -22.37 17.01
CA ASP A 46 26.89 -22.28 18.39
C ASP A 46 25.75 -22.62 19.37
N PRO A 47 25.75 -23.79 20.02
CA PRO A 47 24.70 -24.19 20.96
C PRO A 47 24.71 -23.39 22.28
N ARG A 48 25.58 -22.37 22.42
CA ARG A 48 25.51 -21.37 23.50
C ARG A 48 24.65 -20.16 23.11
N GLU A 49 24.35 -20.01 21.82
CA GLU A 49 23.67 -18.85 21.26
C GLU A 49 22.34 -19.22 20.59
N VAL A 50 22.29 -20.34 19.86
CA VAL A 50 21.05 -20.90 19.31
C VAL A 50 20.95 -22.37 19.70
N ILE A 51 20.02 -22.70 20.59
CA ILE A 51 19.78 -24.07 21.05
C ILE A 51 18.60 -24.65 20.27
N PRO A 52 18.82 -25.60 19.34
CA PRO A 52 17.71 -26.35 18.72
C PRO A 52 17.10 -27.33 19.74
N GLU A 53 15.82 -27.63 19.55
CA GLU A 53 15.03 -28.54 20.41
C GLU A 53 15.09 -28.19 21.91
N TYR A 54 15.08 -26.89 22.24
CA TYR A 54 15.30 -26.45 23.61
C TYR A 54 14.27 -27.04 24.59
N THR A 55 14.79 -27.61 25.68
CA THR A 55 14.01 -28.21 26.76
C THR A 55 14.43 -27.67 28.12
N ALA A 56 13.45 -27.51 29.01
CA ALA A 56 13.65 -27.20 30.43
C ALA A 56 12.71 -28.06 31.28
N ASP A 57 13.14 -28.46 32.48
CA ASP A 57 12.34 -29.30 33.41
C ASP A 57 11.20 -28.49 34.08
N ILE A 58 10.16 -28.20 33.29
CA ILE A 58 9.02 -27.37 33.68
C ILE A 58 7.90 -28.24 34.28
N GLY A 59 7.83 -28.26 35.62
CA GLY A 59 6.68 -28.80 36.35
C GLY A 59 6.48 -30.32 36.18
N LYS A 60 5.25 -30.74 35.86
CA LYS A 60 4.85 -32.17 35.83
C LYS A 60 4.83 -32.82 34.44
N LYS A 61 5.07 -32.07 33.36
CA LYS A 61 5.11 -32.61 31.99
C LYS A 61 6.55 -32.66 31.48
N LYS A 62 7.13 -33.86 31.41
CA LYS A 62 8.43 -34.08 30.75
C LYS A 62 8.25 -34.29 29.25
N GLY A 63 9.20 -33.78 28.45
CA GLY A 63 9.38 -34.16 27.04
C GLY A 63 8.72 -33.26 25.99
N GLU A 64 8.07 -32.16 26.37
CA GLU A 64 7.68 -31.10 25.43
C GLU A 64 8.84 -30.09 25.26
N LYS A 65 9.01 -29.52 24.06
CA LYS A 65 10.16 -28.68 23.66
C LYS A 65 9.69 -27.45 22.85
N VAL A 66 10.58 -26.47 22.64
CA VAL A 66 10.45 -25.48 21.56
C VAL A 66 11.53 -25.73 20.50
N ASP A 67 11.31 -25.30 19.26
CA ASP A 67 12.19 -25.67 18.15
C ASP A 67 13.55 -24.98 18.21
N PHE A 68 13.59 -23.69 18.60
CA PHE A 68 14.83 -23.00 18.91
C PHE A 68 14.66 -22.08 20.11
N ALA A 69 15.71 -21.92 20.91
CA ALA A 69 15.88 -20.83 21.86
C ALA A 69 17.14 -20.03 21.52
N ILE A 70 17.00 -18.72 21.38
CA ILE A 70 18.11 -17.79 21.16
C ILE A 70 18.55 -17.22 22.51
N LYS A 71 19.85 -17.27 22.80
CA LYS A 71 20.47 -16.86 24.06
C LYS A 71 21.60 -15.84 23.89
N SER A 72 21.98 -15.21 24.99
CA SER A 72 23.10 -14.26 25.08
C SER A 72 23.80 -14.38 26.42
N GLY A 73 24.58 -15.45 26.59
CA GLY A 73 25.00 -15.91 27.91
C GLY A 73 23.91 -16.79 28.52
N ASP A 74 23.53 -16.54 29.76
CA ASP A 74 22.44 -17.27 30.42
C ASP A 74 21.04 -16.75 30.02
N ASP A 75 20.93 -15.49 29.59
CA ASP A 75 19.66 -14.82 29.27
C ASP A 75 19.04 -15.30 27.94
N PHE A 76 17.71 -15.31 27.88
CA PHE A 76 16.94 -15.63 26.68
C PHE A 76 16.57 -14.36 25.89
N ARG A 77 16.79 -14.38 24.57
CA ARG A 77 16.36 -13.29 23.67
C ARG A 77 15.05 -13.60 22.94
N PHE A 78 14.91 -14.82 22.43
CA PHE A 78 13.72 -15.29 21.74
C PHE A 78 13.51 -16.79 21.97
N LEU A 79 12.26 -17.21 22.16
CA LEU A 79 11.83 -18.58 21.90
C LEU A 79 11.16 -18.67 20.54
N ILE A 80 11.42 -19.74 19.78
CA ILE A 80 10.90 -19.92 18.42
C ILE A 80 10.18 -21.25 18.29
N GLU A 81 8.93 -21.18 17.83
CA GLU A 81 8.13 -22.33 17.40
C GLU A 81 7.92 -22.27 15.88
N CYS A 82 8.22 -23.38 15.23
CA CYS A 82 8.11 -23.56 13.80
C CYS A 82 6.82 -24.31 13.45
N LYS A 83 6.32 -24.11 12.25
CA LYS A 83 5.29 -24.93 11.60
C LYS A 83 5.74 -25.22 10.17
N LYS A 84 5.11 -26.16 9.46
CA LYS A 84 5.48 -26.46 8.07
C LYS A 84 5.05 -25.31 7.15
N ILE A 85 5.81 -25.07 6.10
CA ILE A 85 5.49 -24.08 5.06
C ILE A 85 4.04 -24.23 4.56
N GLY A 86 3.32 -23.11 4.51
CA GLY A 86 1.90 -23.07 4.11
C GLY A 86 0.89 -23.51 5.18
N GLU A 87 1.31 -23.98 6.37
CA GLU A 87 0.40 -24.15 7.51
C GLU A 87 0.04 -22.79 8.12
N PRO A 88 -1.21 -22.61 8.59
CA PRO A 88 -1.65 -21.37 9.23
C PRO A 88 -1.01 -21.22 10.62
N LEU A 89 -0.57 -20.01 10.95
CA LEU A 89 -0.03 -19.67 12.26
C LEU A 89 -1.16 -19.32 13.24
N ASP A 90 -1.32 -20.16 14.26
CA ASP A 90 -2.32 -20.00 15.32
C ASP A 90 -1.71 -20.34 16.68
N LEU A 91 -1.80 -19.40 17.64
CA LEU A 91 -1.36 -19.60 19.02
C LEU A 91 -2.03 -20.78 19.72
N ASN A 92 -3.27 -21.12 19.35
CA ASN A 92 -3.98 -22.28 19.90
C ASN A 92 -3.29 -23.60 19.54
N HIS A 93 -2.48 -23.62 18.48
CA HIS A 93 -1.65 -24.76 18.08
C HIS A 93 -0.20 -24.64 18.57
N ALA A 94 0.27 -23.45 18.93
CA ALA A 94 1.60 -23.18 19.51
C ALA A 94 1.65 -23.32 21.05
N THR A 95 0.95 -24.31 21.61
CA THR A 95 0.82 -24.48 23.08
C THR A 95 2.14 -24.78 23.80
N GLN A 96 3.16 -25.24 23.07
CA GLN A 96 4.53 -25.43 23.59
C GLN A 96 5.19 -24.07 23.79
N LEU A 97 5.26 -23.22 22.75
CA LEU A 97 5.70 -21.82 22.84
C LEU A 97 5.05 -21.07 24.01
N VAL A 98 3.71 -21.04 24.08
CA VAL A 98 2.96 -20.29 25.11
C VAL A 98 3.37 -20.72 26.52
N ARG A 99 3.50 -22.03 26.77
CA ARG A 99 3.87 -22.51 28.10
C ARG A 99 5.34 -22.25 28.41
N TYR A 100 6.24 -22.43 27.45
CA TYR A 100 7.68 -22.18 27.66
C TYR A 100 7.98 -20.69 27.88
N PHE A 101 7.29 -19.80 27.16
CA PHE A 101 7.34 -18.37 27.40
C PHE A 101 6.95 -18.05 28.84
N ASN A 102 5.77 -18.48 29.29
CA ASN A 102 5.20 -18.10 30.59
C ASN A 102 5.93 -18.68 31.83
N VAL A 103 7.07 -19.36 31.65
CA VAL A 103 7.87 -20.00 32.72
C VAL A 103 9.38 -19.83 32.52
N THR A 104 9.81 -19.08 31.52
CA THR A 104 11.19 -18.63 31.33
C THR A 104 11.23 -17.11 31.42
N ASP A 105 12.36 -16.54 31.81
CA ASP A 105 12.53 -15.09 31.91
C ASP A 105 12.80 -14.46 30.52
N THR A 106 12.03 -14.89 29.51
CA THR A 106 12.11 -14.39 28.14
C THR A 106 11.04 -13.33 27.89
N GLU A 107 11.41 -12.25 27.22
CA GLU A 107 10.46 -11.15 26.94
C GLU A 107 9.80 -11.28 25.57
N PHE A 108 10.37 -12.09 24.66
CA PHE A 108 9.97 -12.17 23.25
C PHE A 108 9.91 -13.60 22.71
N ALA A 109 9.07 -13.80 21.70
CA ALA A 109 8.94 -15.05 20.98
C ALA A 109 8.59 -14.87 19.51
N ILE A 110 8.82 -15.91 18.71
CA ILE A 110 8.52 -15.95 17.28
C ILE A 110 7.72 -17.23 16.97
N LEU A 111 6.59 -17.08 16.30
CA LEU A 111 5.85 -18.18 15.67
C LEU A 111 6.00 -18.04 14.15
N THR A 112 6.43 -19.09 13.45
CA THR A 112 6.73 -19.00 12.01
C THR A 112 6.52 -20.30 11.24
N ASN A 113 6.15 -20.18 9.96
CA ASN A 113 6.10 -21.29 8.99
C ASN A 113 7.18 -21.14 7.89
N GLY A 114 8.21 -20.32 8.11
CA GLY A 114 9.27 -20.03 7.13
C GLY A 114 8.93 -18.94 6.11
N GLU A 115 7.65 -18.66 5.86
CA GLU A 115 7.17 -17.57 4.98
C GLU A 115 6.67 -16.36 5.79
N VAL A 116 5.88 -16.63 6.84
CA VAL A 116 5.38 -15.61 7.77
C VAL A 116 6.08 -15.78 9.13
N TYR A 117 6.45 -14.67 9.75
CA TYR A 117 7.11 -14.61 11.06
C TYR A 117 6.32 -13.64 11.95
N GLN A 118 5.66 -14.16 12.97
CA GLN A 118 4.86 -13.42 13.94
C GLN A 118 5.66 -13.25 15.23
N PHE A 119 5.94 -12.00 15.61
CA PHE A 119 6.71 -11.65 16.81
C PHE A 119 5.78 -11.27 17.96
N TYR A 120 6.00 -11.91 19.11
CA TYR A 120 5.21 -11.75 20.34
C TYR A 120 6.07 -11.21 21.48
N ALA A 121 5.43 -10.53 22.43
CA ALA A 121 6.04 -9.92 23.60
C ALA A 121 5.14 -10.13 24.83
N GLN A 122 5.56 -9.65 26.01
CA GLN A 122 4.80 -9.68 27.27
C GLN A 122 4.33 -8.29 27.73
N LEU A 123 3.53 -7.62 26.91
CA LEU A 123 3.14 -6.22 27.15
C LEU A 123 1.90 -6.11 28.06
N ASP A 124 0.98 -7.10 28.01
CA ASP A 124 -0.23 -7.06 28.84
C ASP A 124 -0.02 -7.56 30.28
N ALA A 125 0.94 -8.47 30.51
CA ALA A 125 1.30 -8.95 31.85
C ALA A 125 2.67 -9.66 31.89
N VAL A 126 3.41 -9.46 32.98
CA VAL A 126 4.70 -10.12 33.25
C VAL A 126 4.55 -11.64 33.23
N ASN A 127 5.48 -12.32 32.54
CA ASN A 127 5.54 -13.75 32.29
C ASN A 127 4.25 -14.31 31.64
N ARG A 128 3.60 -13.50 30.79
CA ARG A 128 2.50 -13.91 29.91
C ARG A 128 2.72 -13.35 28.50
N MET A 129 2.85 -14.24 27.52
CA MET A 129 2.86 -13.85 26.12
C MET A 129 1.51 -13.24 25.69
N ASP A 130 1.56 -12.12 24.95
CA ASP A 130 0.41 -11.44 24.36
C ASP A 130 -0.36 -12.35 23.38
N GLU A 131 -1.69 -12.18 23.29
CA GLU A 131 -2.57 -12.95 22.39
C GLU A 131 -2.49 -12.52 20.92
N LYS A 132 -1.74 -11.46 20.60
CA LYS A 132 -1.55 -10.90 19.26
C LYS A 132 -0.07 -10.59 19.05
N PRO A 133 0.49 -10.81 17.85
CA PRO A 133 1.84 -10.37 17.57
C PRO A 133 1.89 -8.83 17.47
N PHE A 134 2.97 -8.22 17.96
CA PHE A 134 3.23 -6.79 17.80
C PHE A 134 3.76 -6.47 16.40
N MET A 135 4.46 -7.43 15.78
CA MET A 135 5.08 -7.30 14.47
C MET A 135 4.91 -8.60 13.68
N THR A 136 4.53 -8.49 12.40
CA THR A 136 4.40 -9.66 11.49
C THR A 136 5.11 -9.37 10.18
N LEU A 137 6.16 -10.12 9.89
CA LEU A 137 6.83 -10.15 8.59
C LEU A 137 6.20 -11.21 7.70
N ASP A 138 5.86 -10.85 6.47
CA ASP A 138 5.39 -11.76 5.43
C ASP A 138 6.36 -11.70 4.23
N LEU A 139 7.03 -12.81 3.93
CA LEU A 139 8.00 -12.89 2.83
C LEU A 139 7.35 -12.99 1.45
N SER A 140 6.05 -13.26 1.36
CA SER A 140 5.29 -13.18 0.10
C SER A 140 4.87 -11.75 -0.25
N SER A 141 4.85 -10.84 0.74
CA SER A 141 4.41 -9.44 0.61
C SER A 141 5.20 -8.53 1.56
N VAL A 142 6.50 -8.39 1.30
CA VAL A 142 7.45 -7.70 2.20
C VAL A 142 7.14 -6.20 2.29
N ASP A 143 6.76 -5.75 3.48
CA ASP A 143 6.58 -4.34 3.82
C ASP A 143 7.86 -3.74 4.43
N ALA A 144 8.64 -2.99 3.64
CA ALA A 144 9.90 -2.40 4.08
C ALA A 144 9.79 -1.46 5.30
N ARG A 145 8.58 -0.99 5.66
CA ARG A 145 8.34 -0.23 6.91
C ARG A 145 8.66 -1.04 8.16
N ILE A 146 8.68 -2.37 8.06
CA ILE A 146 8.99 -3.27 9.17
C ILE A 146 10.50 -3.34 9.48
N PHE A 147 11.36 -2.96 8.54
CA PHE A 147 12.80 -3.20 8.64
C PHE A 147 13.47 -2.53 9.86
N PRO A 148 13.17 -1.27 10.24
CA PRO A 148 13.75 -0.68 11.47
C PRO A 148 13.38 -1.45 12.73
N HIS A 149 12.15 -1.99 12.79
CA HIS A 149 11.67 -2.77 13.93
C HIS A 149 12.29 -4.17 13.96
N LEU A 150 12.49 -4.78 12.79
CA LEU A 150 13.19 -6.06 12.66
C LEU A 150 14.70 -5.92 12.91
N GLU A 151 15.30 -4.77 12.60
CA GLU A 151 16.74 -4.54 12.83
C GLU A 151 17.06 -4.51 14.32
N MET A 152 16.17 -3.98 15.16
CA MET A 152 16.27 -4.06 16.63
C MET A 152 16.26 -5.51 17.15
N CYS A 153 15.64 -6.47 16.45
CA CYS A 153 15.69 -7.88 16.83
C CYS A 153 17.05 -8.56 16.53
N THR A 154 17.94 -7.92 15.75
CA THR A 154 19.22 -8.50 15.35
C THR A 154 20.20 -8.61 16.51
N LYS A 155 21.11 -9.60 16.46
CA LYS A 155 22.16 -9.83 17.45
C LYS A 155 22.91 -8.56 17.88
N THR A 156 23.14 -7.66 16.93
CA THR A 156 23.92 -6.42 17.04
C THR A 156 23.15 -5.20 17.55
N GLN A 157 21.82 -5.19 17.48
CA GLN A 157 20.99 -4.07 17.98
C GLN A 157 20.01 -4.47 19.09
N PHE A 158 19.97 -5.75 19.48
CA PHE A 158 19.07 -6.26 20.51
C PHE A 158 19.29 -5.58 21.86
N ASP A 159 18.27 -4.86 22.29
CA ASP A 159 18.11 -4.25 23.61
C ASP A 159 16.64 -4.45 24.01
N SER A 160 16.38 -5.09 25.16
CA SER A 160 15.01 -5.54 25.46
C SER A 160 14.07 -4.39 25.83
N GLU A 161 14.55 -3.37 26.54
CA GLU A 161 13.77 -2.17 26.85
C GLU A 161 13.34 -1.44 25.57
N THR A 162 14.25 -1.29 24.60
CA THR A 162 13.99 -0.64 23.31
C THR A 162 13.02 -1.46 22.44
N ILE A 163 13.18 -2.79 22.37
CA ILE A 163 12.25 -3.66 21.63
C ILE A 163 10.86 -3.63 22.29
N ALA A 164 10.76 -3.69 23.62
CA ALA A 164 9.50 -3.64 24.35
C ALA A 164 8.74 -2.33 24.10
N ALA A 165 9.43 -1.19 24.18
CA ALA A 165 8.84 0.12 23.87
C ALA A 165 8.36 0.21 22.40
N SER A 166 9.15 -0.29 21.44
CA SER A 166 8.73 -0.36 20.04
C SER A 166 7.55 -1.32 19.82
N ALA A 167 7.47 -2.41 20.58
CA ALA A 167 6.38 -3.38 20.50
C ALA A 167 5.07 -2.78 21.05
N GLU A 168 5.13 -2.00 22.13
CA GLU A 168 4.00 -1.24 22.67
C GLU A 168 3.47 -0.21 21.67
N GLU A 169 4.35 0.59 21.04
CA GLU A 169 3.93 1.54 19.99
C GLU A 169 3.27 0.82 18.82
N LEU A 170 3.89 -0.24 18.28
CA LEU A 170 3.32 -1.02 17.16
C LEU A 170 1.96 -1.64 17.51
N LYS A 171 1.80 -2.17 18.72
CA LYS A 171 0.55 -2.71 19.25
C LYS A 171 -0.55 -1.65 19.26
N TYR A 172 -0.27 -0.46 19.80
CA TYR A 172 -1.25 0.63 19.81
C TYR A 172 -1.55 1.18 18.41
N VAL A 173 -0.55 1.38 17.55
CA VAL A 173 -0.76 1.80 16.15
C VAL A 173 -1.62 0.79 15.38
N SER A 174 -1.42 -0.51 15.60
CA SER A 174 -2.20 -1.60 15.01
C SER A 174 -3.67 -1.57 15.43
N GLU A 175 -3.97 -1.44 16.73
CA GLU A 175 -5.34 -1.37 17.23
C GLU A 175 -6.03 -0.02 16.92
N LEU A 176 -5.30 1.10 16.96
CA LEU A 176 -5.81 2.41 16.51
C LEU A 176 -6.18 2.38 15.03
N ARG A 177 -5.35 1.78 14.17
CA ARG A 177 -5.68 1.60 12.74
C ARG A 177 -6.94 0.75 12.55
N LYS A 178 -7.15 -0.31 13.34
CA LYS A 178 -8.37 -1.14 13.30
C LYS A 178 -9.60 -0.34 13.74
N SER A 179 -9.47 0.46 14.80
CA SER A 179 -10.52 1.37 15.27
C SER A 179 -10.92 2.40 14.20
N ILE A 180 -9.94 3.09 13.60
CA ILE A 180 -10.17 4.05 12.50
C ILE A 180 -10.83 3.37 11.30
N ALA A 181 -10.40 2.16 10.93
CA ALA A 181 -11.00 1.41 9.82
C ALA A 181 -12.45 0.98 10.11
N ALA A 182 -12.79 0.66 11.37
CA ALA A 182 -14.16 0.41 11.78
C ALA A 182 -15.02 1.69 11.71
N GLU A 183 -14.53 2.79 12.26
CA GLU A 183 -15.21 4.10 12.26
C GLU A 183 -15.41 4.71 10.86
N LEU A 184 -14.56 4.37 9.89
CA LEU A 184 -14.75 4.73 8.48
C LEU A 184 -15.74 3.83 7.74
N LYS A 185 -15.95 2.59 8.21
CA LYS A 185 -16.91 1.63 7.63
C LYS A 185 -18.32 1.81 8.21
N GLU A 186 -18.42 2.01 9.51
CA GLU A 186 -19.66 2.12 10.27
C GLU A 186 -19.49 3.18 11.38
N PRO A 187 -19.70 4.47 11.07
CA PRO A 187 -19.44 5.58 11.99
C PRO A 187 -20.22 5.49 13.30
N SER A 188 -19.51 5.43 14.43
CA SER A 188 -20.10 5.41 15.77
C SER A 188 -20.71 6.77 16.15
N THR A 189 -21.61 6.76 17.13
CA THR A 189 -22.25 8.00 17.60
C THR A 189 -21.25 9.02 18.14
N GLU A 190 -20.13 8.60 18.75
CA GLU A 190 -19.12 9.53 19.25
C GLU A 190 -18.22 10.08 18.12
N TRP A 191 -17.89 9.26 17.13
CA TRP A 191 -17.17 9.71 15.94
C TRP A 191 -17.99 10.70 15.11
N VAL A 192 -19.28 10.42 14.90
CA VAL A 192 -20.23 11.33 14.23
C VAL A 192 -20.35 12.66 14.98
N LYS A 193 -20.45 12.65 16.32
CA LYS A 193 -20.42 13.88 17.14
C LYS A 193 -19.11 14.66 16.96
N LEU A 194 -17.97 13.98 16.99
CA LEU A 194 -16.64 14.58 16.86
C LEU A 194 -16.45 15.25 15.50
N LEU A 195 -16.88 14.61 14.42
CA LEU A 195 -16.86 15.19 13.07
C LEU A 195 -17.85 16.36 12.95
N ALA A 196 -19.10 16.17 13.39
CA ALA A 196 -20.13 17.20 13.30
C ALA A 196 -19.75 18.49 14.06
N ALA A 197 -19.14 18.37 15.23
CA ALA A 197 -18.67 19.50 16.03
C ALA A 197 -17.60 20.37 15.34
N ARG A 198 -16.93 19.86 14.30
CA ARG A 198 -15.97 20.60 13.47
C ARG A 198 -16.60 21.31 12.26
N VAL A 199 -17.82 20.91 11.86
CA VAL A 199 -18.48 21.38 10.63
C VAL A 199 -19.85 22.04 10.86
N THR A 200 -20.40 22.02 12.08
CA THR A 200 -21.66 22.68 12.40
C THR A 200 -21.75 23.23 13.82
N SER A 201 -22.46 24.35 13.96
CA SER A 201 -22.91 24.92 15.24
C SER A 201 -24.31 24.43 15.66
N ARG A 202 -24.96 23.57 14.85
CA ARG A 202 -26.29 23.01 15.18
C ARG A 202 -26.19 22.11 16.41
N ARG A 203 -27.08 22.33 17.40
CA ARG A 203 -27.20 21.44 18.57
C ARG A 203 -27.48 20.00 18.12
N MET A 204 -26.72 19.04 18.66
CA MET A 204 -26.86 17.63 18.34
C MET A 204 -28.12 17.02 18.98
N THR A 205 -29.27 17.19 18.31
CA THR A 205 -30.52 16.48 18.58
C THR A 205 -30.52 15.12 17.88
N ALA A 206 -31.44 14.21 18.24
CA ALA A 206 -31.53 12.90 17.59
C ALA A 206 -31.71 12.97 16.06
N ALA A 207 -32.50 13.94 15.57
CA ALA A 207 -32.70 14.14 14.13
C ALA A 207 -31.46 14.73 13.43
N ASN A 208 -30.69 15.60 14.11
CA ASN A 208 -29.40 16.06 13.58
C ASN A 208 -28.36 14.94 13.61
N LEU A 209 -28.38 14.07 14.64
CA LEU A 209 -27.47 12.93 14.75
C LEU A 209 -27.69 11.93 13.61
N ASP A 210 -28.93 11.52 13.34
CA ASP A 210 -29.26 10.66 12.18
C ASP A 210 -28.76 11.25 10.86
N LEU A 211 -28.99 12.55 10.63
CA LEU A 211 -28.50 13.24 9.45
C LEU A 211 -26.96 13.21 9.36
N PHE A 212 -26.27 13.52 10.46
CA PHE A 212 -24.80 13.51 10.48
C PHE A 212 -24.20 12.10 10.42
N THR A 213 -24.87 11.06 10.93
CA THR A 213 -24.44 9.67 10.76
C THR A 213 -24.49 9.27 9.29
N ARG A 214 -25.58 9.60 8.59
CA ARG A 214 -25.71 9.34 7.14
C ARG A 214 -24.66 10.13 6.34
N LEU A 215 -24.47 11.42 6.62
CA LEU A 215 -23.46 12.24 5.95
C LEU A 215 -22.03 11.76 6.23
N ALA A 216 -21.70 11.34 7.46
CA ALA A 216 -20.39 10.80 7.80
C ALA A 216 -20.10 9.48 7.07
N ALA A 217 -21.08 8.58 6.98
CA ALA A 217 -20.94 7.33 6.23
C ALA A 217 -20.75 7.57 4.72
N THR A 218 -21.48 8.55 4.14
CA THR A 218 -21.26 8.97 2.74
C THR A 218 -19.86 9.55 2.53
N ALA A 219 -19.43 10.49 3.38
CA ALA A 219 -18.11 11.14 3.26
C ALA A 219 -16.95 10.15 3.45
N ALA A 220 -17.04 9.22 4.41
CA ALA A 220 -16.04 8.18 4.61
C ALA A 220 -15.97 7.22 3.41
N SER A 221 -17.14 6.85 2.85
CA SER A 221 -17.22 6.00 1.65
C SER A 221 -16.62 6.68 0.40
N GLN A 222 -16.81 8.00 0.26
CA GLN A 222 -16.19 8.79 -0.81
C GLN A 222 -14.67 8.86 -0.63
N TYR A 223 -14.21 9.30 0.54
CA TYR A 223 -12.78 9.41 0.86
C TYR A 223 -12.00 8.09 0.65
N LEU A 224 -12.58 6.95 1.05
CA LEU A 224 -11.97 5.63 0.81
C LEU A 224 -11.89 5.26 -0.68
N ARG A 225 -12.88 5.63 -1.49
CA ARG A 225 -12.85 5.43 -2.95
C ARG A 225 -11.79 6.32 -3.60
N ASP A 226 -11.75 7.60 -3.22
CA ASP A 226 -10.85 8.59 -3.81
C ASP A 226 -9.38 8.23 -3.53
N GLU A 227 -9.04 7.85 -2.29
CA GLU A 227 -7.69 7.40 -1.94
C GLU A 227 -7.34 6.04 -2.56
N THR A 228 -8.32 5.15 -2.80
CA THR A 228 -8.09 3.90 -3.56
C THR A 228 -7.81 4.19 -5.03
N ASN A 229 -8.62 5.02 -5.68
CA ASN A 229 -8.45 5.44 -7.07
C ASN A 229 -7.11 6.17 -7.27
N ARG A 230 -6.71 7.01 -6.31
CA ARG A 230 -5.41 7.69 -6.30
C ARG A 230 -4.25 6.71 -6.26
N ARG A 231 -4.32 5.67 -5.41
CA ARG A 231 -3.28 4.63 -5.30
C ARG A 231 -3.19 3.76 -6.53
N LEU A 232 -4.33 3.37 -7.11
CA LEU A 232 -4.38 2.60 -8.36
C LEU A 232 -3.68 3.35 -9.50
N ARG A 233 -4.00 4.64 -9.68
CA ARG A 233 -3.30 5.50 -10.66
C ARG A 233 -1.78 5.51 -10.44
N SER A 234 -1.33 5.77 -9.20
CA SER A 234 0.11 5.79 -8.88
C SER A 234 0.81 4.42 -8.95
N ALA A 235 0.07 3.31 -8.98
CA ALA A 235 0.63 1.98 -9.19
C ALA A 235 0.71 1.63 -10.68
N GLN A 236 -0.27 2.05 -11.48
CA GLN A 236 -0.24 1.92 -12.94
C GLN A 236 0.93 2.70 -13.56
N ASP A 237 1.27 3.87 -12.99
CA ASP A 237 2.46 4.66 -13.35
C ASP A 237 3.81 3.94 -13.06
N LEU A 238 3.80 2.77 -12.39
CA LEU A 238 5.00 2.01 -11.97
C LEU A 238 5.15 0.62 -12.63
N GLU A 239 4.13 0.10 -13.33
CA GLU A 239 4.10 -1.30 -13.80
C GLU A 239 4.42 -1.52 -15.29
N GLU A 240 4.78 -0.50 -16.08
CA GLU A 240 5.17 -0.68 -17.50
C GLU A 240 6.69 -0.75 -17.75
N PRO A 241 7.29 -1.95 -17.85
CA PRO A 241 8.51 -2.16 -18.62
C PRO A 241 8.20 -2.21 -20.13
N THR A 242 9.07 -1.61 -20.94
CA THR A 242 8.85 -1.45 -22.39
C THR A 242 8.76 -2.78 -23.15
N THR A 243 7.71 -2.98 -23.96
CA THR A 243 7.85 -3.30 -25.41
C THR A 243 6.54 -3.19 -26.19
N ALA A 244 6.67 -2.78 -27.46
CA ALA A 244 5.59 -2.38 -28.37
C ALA A 244 4.87 -3.55 -29.08
N VAL A 245 3.92 -3.16 -29.96
CA VAL A 245 3.37 -3.88 -31.15
C VAL A 245 1.91 -4.41 -31.06
N ALA A 246 0.99 -3.48 -31.36
CA ALA A 246 -0.04 -3.56 -32.42
C ALA A 246 -1.44 -4.23 -32.21
N THR A 247 -2.43 -3.35 -32.41
CA THR A 247 -3.70 -3.49 -33.17
C THR A 247 -4.97 -4.10 -32.55
N PRO A 248 -6.19 -3.62 -32.94
CA PRO A 248 -7.39 -3.71 -32.08
C PRO A 248 -8.68 -4.28 -32.73
N ALA A 249 -9.62 -4.71 -31.88
CA ALA A 249 -11.07 -4.88 -32.10
C ALA A 249 -11.72 -5.18 -30.73
N ASP A 250 -12.96 -4.79 -30.38
CA ASP A 250 -13.99 -4.02 -31.09
C ASP A 250 -14.89 -3.23 -30.09
N SER A 251 -15.43 -2.10 -30.59
CA SER A 251 -16.57 -1.23 -30.21
C SER A 251 -17.39 -1.35 -28.90
N ALA A 252 -17.99 -0.18 -28.54
CA ALA A 252 -19.27 0.06 -27.83
C ALA A 252 -19.31 -0.09 -26.28
N GLU A 253 -19.49 0.99 -25.48
CA GLU A 253 -20.74 1.78 -25.19
C GLU A 253 -21.68 1.08 -24.17
N GLU A 254 -22.28 1.67 -23.11
CA GLU A 254 -22.54 3.06 -22.58
C GLU A 254 -22.57 2.99 -21.00
N LYS A 255 -22.68 4.02 -20.11
CA LYS A 255 -23.00 5.47 -20.13
C LYS A 255 -22.57 6.24 -18.82
N VAL A 256 -22.88 7.55 -18.78
CA VAL A 256 -22.87 8.65 -17.74
C VAL A 256 -23.54 8.41 -16.34
N SER A 257 -23.49 9.28 -15.30
CA SER A 257 -23.07 10.72 -15.09
C SER A 257 -22.41 10.96 -13.69
N GLU A 258 -21.94 12.14 -13.21
CA GLU A 258 -21.93 13.58 -13.65
C GLU A 258 -20.57 14.28 -13.23
N VAL A 259 -20.33 15.52 -12.69
CA VAL A 259 -21.15 16.53 -11.95
C VAL A 259 -20.63 18.01 -12.05
N THR A 260 -21.54 18.98 -12.23
CA THR A 260 -21.50 20.44 -11.85
C THR A 260 -20.29 21.40 -12.04
N ALA A 261 -20.50 22.39 -12.93
CA ALA A 261 -20.60 23.86 -12.71
C ALA A 261 -19.43 24.80 -12.27
N SER A 262 -19.27 25.92 -13.00
CA SER A 262 -18.58 27.19 -12.61
C SER A 262 -19.13 28.40 -13.42
N GLU A 263 -18.89 29.66 -12.97
CA GLU A 263 -19.57 30.86 -13.51
C GLU A 263 -18.77 31.69 -14.54
N ASP A 264 -18.93 31.42 -15.85
CA ASP A 264 -18.98 32.46 -16.90
C ASP A 264 -20.08 32.15 -17.95
N GLY A 265 -21.14 31.46 -17.49
CA GLY A 265 -22.14 30.81 -18.34
C GLY A 265 -21.61 29.61 -19.14
N VAL A 266 -20.31 29.55 -19.39
CA VAL A 266 -19.57 28.34 -19.77
C VAL A 266 -19.10 27.66 -18.50
N VAL A 267 -19.38 26.35 -18.41
CA VAL A 267 -18.94 25.49 -17.33
C VAL A 267 -17.78 24.69 -17.87
N THR A 268 -16.56 24.98 -17.45
CA THR A 268 -15.40 24.14 -17.77
C THR A 268 -15.62 22.77 -17.14
N THR A 269 -15.99 21.79 -17.95
CA THR A 269 -16.39 20.46 -17.50
C THR A 269 -15.21 19.68 -16.92
N GLU A 270 -15.48 18.66 -16.10
CA GLU A 270 -14.42 17.78 -15.61
C GLU A 270 -13.79 16.99 -16.77
N GLU A 271 -14.56 16.67 -17.81
CA GLU A 271 -14.08 16.09 -19.06
C GLU A 271 -13.07 17.00 -19.77
N GLU A 272 -13.31 18.32 -19.84
CA GLU A 272 -12.35 19.27 -20.43
C GLU A 272 -11.10 19.46 -19.57
N ARG A 273 -11.22 19.42 -18.24
CA ARG A 273 -10.06 19.43 -17.33
C ARG A 273 -9.20 18.17 -17.49
N GLN A 274 -9.84 17.01 -17.64
CA GLN A 274 -9.18 15.74 -17.91
C GLN A 274 -8.51 15.77 -19.30
N ALA A 275 -9.21 16.23 -20.34
CA ALA A 275 -8.67 16.39 -21.69
C ALA A 275 -7.48 17.35 -21.75
N HIS A 276 -7.56 18.50 -21.09
CA HIS A 276 -6.43 19.41 -20.94
C HIS A 276 -5.25 18.73 -20.24
N SER A 277 -5.51 17.96 -19.17
CA SER A 277 -4.47 17.22 -18.44
C SER A 277 -3.79 16.17 -19.32
N ILE A 278 -4.54 15.47 -20.18
CA ILE A 278 -4.01 14.51 -21.16
C ILE A 278 -3.20 15.22 -22.25
N ILE A 279 -3.74 16.25 -22.90
CA ILE A 279 -3.01 17.02 -23.94
C ILE A 279 -1.73 17.62 -23.37
N ARG A 280 -1.78 18.10 -22.12
CA ARG A 280 -0.63 18.60 -21.39
C ARG A 280 0.40 17.50 -21.16
N ALA A 281 0.03 16.37 -20.57
CA ALA A 281 0.94 15.23 -20.36
C ALA A 281 1.57 14.72 -21.67
N ILE A 282 0.78 14.62 -22.74
CA ILE A 282 1.25 14.25 -24.09
C ILE A 282 2.35 15.20 -24.58
N CYS A 283 2.17 16.52 -24.44
CA CYS A 283 3.09 17.51 -25.00
C CYS A 283 4.24 17.90 -24.06
N CYS A 284 4.17 17.54 -22.77
CA CYS A 284 5.24 17.72 -21.78
C CYS A 284 6.55 16.98 -22.14
N SER A 285 6.53 16.04 -23.09
CA SER A 285 7.73 15.42 -23.65
C SER A 285 8.58 16.38 -24.50
N ASP A 286 8.00 17.50 -24.95
CA ASP A 286 8.59 18.39 -25.95
C ASP A 286 8.64 19.86 -25.51
N VAL A 287 7.81 20.28 -24.55
CA VAL A 287 7.79 21.65 -23.98
C VAL A 287 7.52 21.66 -22.47
N PRO A 288 7.91 22.72 -21.75
CA PRO A 288 7.57 22.87 -20.34
C PRO A 288 6.06 22.83 -20.07
N ALA A 289 5.67 22.18 -18.97
CA ALA A 289 4.28 22.02 -18.56
C ALA A 289 3.58 23.34 -18.14
N THR A 290 4.31 24.45 -18.14
CA THR A 290 3.81 25.83 -17.96
C THR A 290 3.27 26.44 -19.25
N ASP A 291 3.73 25.95 -20.39
CA ASP A 291 3.54 26.57 -21.71
C ASP A 291 2.31 26.01 -22.44
N ILE A 292 1.54 25.15 -21.76
CA ILE A 292 0.31 24.53 -22.26
C ILE A 292 -0.81 25.02 -21.35
N THR A 293 -1.73 25.79 -21.92
CA THR A 293 -2.73 26.58 -21.19
C THR A 293 -4.12 26.36 -21.77
N MET A 294 -5.09 26.07 -20.90
CA MET A 294 -6.50 25.97 -21.25
C MET A 294 -7.20 27.33 -21.13
N ARG A 295 -7.95 27.72 -22.16
CA ARG A 295 -8.87 28.87 -22.15
C ARG A 295 -10.23 28.42 -22.66
N ASP A 296 -11.23 28.51 -21.79
CA ASP A 296 -12.61 28.14 -22.10
C ASP A 296 -13.31 29.18 -22.99
N ALA A 297 -14.29 28.77 -23.81
CA ALA A 297 -15.10 29.64 -24.66
C ALA A 297 -16.43 29.00 -25.06
N LYS A 298 -17.46 29.84 -25.30
CA LYS A 298 -18.90 29.52 -25.42
C LYS A 298 -19.34 28.49 -26.49
N THR A 299 -18.42 27.86 -27.22
CA THR A 299 -18.67 26.81 -28.21
C THR A 299 -17.53 25.79 -28.36
N TYR A 300 -16.43 25.96 -27.61
CA TYR A 300 -15.27 25.07 -27.55
C TYR A 300 -14.31 25.51 -26.44
N CYS A 301 -13.72 24.56 -25.71
CA CYS A 301 -12.57 24.83 -24.87
C CYS A 301 -11.27 24.80 -25.71
N ALA A 302 -10.39 25.80 -25.55
CA ALA A 302 -9.18 25.96 -26.36
C ALA A 302 -7.92 25.58 -25.58
N ILE A 303 -7.07 24.72 -26.18
CA ILE A 303 -5.73 24.42 -25.65
C ILE A 303 -4.69 25.19 -26.48
N LEU A 304 -3.98 26.09 -25.80
CA LEU A 304 -3.08 27.07 -26.39
C LEU A 304 -1.64 26.85 -25.95
N PHE A 305 -0.70 27.19 -26.81
CA PHE A 305 0.71 27.33 -26.43
C PHE A 305 0.95 28.76 -25.90
N GLN A 306 1.53 28.87 -24.70
CA GLN A 306 1.88 30.13 -24.02
C GLN A 306 0.73 31.16 -23.95
N ASP A 307 -0.49 30.69 -23.63
CA ASP A 307 -1.75 31.47 -23.59
C ASP A 307 -2.11 32.24 -24.88
N ASN A 308 -1.45 31.91 -25.99
CA ASN A 308 -1.51 32.71 -27.20
C ASN A 308 -2.55 32.16 -28.19
N ASN A 309 -3.66 32.89 -28.34
CA ASN A 309 -4.73 32.56 -29.31
C ASN A 309 -4.24 32.39 -30.77
N ARG A 310 -3.03 32.84 -31.13
CA ARG A 310 -2.41 32.64 -32.46
C ARG A 310 -1.58 31.36 -32.58
N LYS A 311 -1.30 30.68 -31.46
CA LYS A 311 -0.59 29.38 -31.37
C LYS A 311 -1.49 28.30 -30.73
N PRO A 312 -2.64 27.94 -31.34
CA PRO A 312 -3.48 26.86 -30.84
C PRO A 312 -2.81 25.48 -31.05
N ILE A 313 -2.92 24.64 -30.03
CA ILE A 313 -2.53 23.23 -30.03
C ILE A 313 -3.72 22.36 -30.43
N ALA A 314 -4.87 22.58 -29.78
CA ALA A 314 -6.13 21.89 -30.06
C ALA A 314 -7.35 22.74 -29.65
N ARG A 315 -8.55 22.33 -30.09
CA ARG A 315 -9.83 22.75 -29.49
C ARG A 315 -10.66 21.51 -29.14
N LEU A 316 -11.37 21.57 -28.02
CA LEU A 316 -12.29 20.55 -27.52
C LEU A 316 -13.72 21.04 -27.76
N LEU A 317 -14.56 20.20 -28.35
CA LEU A 317 -15.97 20.49 -28.60
C LEU A 317 -16.84 19.42 -27.93
N PHE A 318 -16.90 19.47 -26.60
CA PHE A 318 -17.55 18.43 -25.78
C PHE A 318 -19.04 18.71 -25.53
N ASP A 319 -19.53 19.94 -25.78
CA ASP A 319 -20.96 20.33 -25.85
C ASP A 319 -21.77 19.65 -26.99
N ARG A 320 -21.33 18.49 -27.48
CA ARG A 320 -21.87 17.80 -28.65
C ARG A 320 -22.23 16.36 -28.30
N LYS A 321 -23.24 15.82 -29.00
CA LYS A 321 -23.68 14.42 -28.83
C LYS A 321 -22.55 13.39 -29.05
N VAL A 322 -21.53 13.75 -29.84
CA VAL A 322 -20.26 13.06 -29.92
C VAL A 322 -19.18 14.11 -29.60
N PRO A 323 -18.38 13.93 -28.54
CA PRO A 323 -17.23 14.78 -28.24
C PRO A 323 -16.24 14.81 -29.41
N ARG A 324 -15.55 15.93 -29.61
CA ARG A 324 -14.66 16.12 -30.76
C ARG A 324 -13.43 16.93 -30.40
N ILE A 325 -12.26 16.52 -30.89
CA ILE A 325 -11.05 17.32 -30.87
C ILE A 325 -10.77 17.89 -32.27
N VAL A 326 -10.43 19.16 -32.35
CA VAL A 326 -9.90 19.79 -33.57
C VAL A 326 -8.40 19.97 -33.39
N LEU A 327 -7.63 19.32 -34.26
CA LEU A 327 -6.17 19.38 -34.33
C LEU A 327 -5.74 20.36 -35.42
N PHE A 328 -4.55 20.93 -35.25
CA PHE A 328 -3.96 21.89 -36.19
C PHE A 328 -2.70 21.30 -36.83
N ASP A 329 -2.59 21.37 -38.16
CA ASP A 329 -1.32 21.12 -38.84
C ASP A 329 -0.34 22.31 -38.69
N GLU A 330 0.86 22.18 -39.23
CA GLU A 330 1.88 23.24 -39.24
C GLU A 330 1.33 24.54 -39.87
N ASN A 331 0.60 24.42 -40.98
CA ASN A 331 -0.03 25.51 -41.73
C ASN A 331 -1.28 26.12 -41.04
N LYS A 332 -1.69 25.57 -39.89
CA LYS A 332 -2.91 25.92 -39.12
C LYS A 332 -4.23 25.51 -39.77
N ASN A 333 -4.23 24.55 -40.69
CA ASN A 333 -5.44 23.88 -41.15
C ASN A 333 -6.08 23.09 -40.01
N GLU A 334 -7.41 23.16 -39.90
CA GLU A 334 -8.16 22.52 -38.82
C GLU A 334 -8.69 21.15 -39.25
N THR A 335 -8.26 20.08 -38.57
CA THR A 335 -8.77 18.72 -38.80
C THR A 335 -9.63 18.27 -37.61
N PRO A 336 -10.94 18.05 -37.79
CA PRO A 336 -11.81 17.54 -36.74
C PRO A 336 -11.75 16.01 -36.64
N HIS A 337 -11.56 15.49 -35.43
CA HIS A 337 -11.60 14.07 -35.10
C HIS A 337 -12.62 13.86 -33.99
N ASP A 338 -13.62 13.01 -34.22
CA ASP A 338 -14.58 12.61 -33.20
C ASP A 338 -13.89 11.71 -32.16
N LEU A 339 -14.36 11.77 -30.91
CA LEU A 339 -13.79 11.05 -29.77
C LEU A 339 -14.90 10.26 -29.06
N ASP A 340 -14.67 8.96 -28.91
CA ASP A 340 -15.57 8.06 -28.17
C ASP A 340 -15.44 8.25 -26.64
N SER A 341 -14.26 8.70 -26.18
CA SER A 341 -14.01 9.12 -24.80
C SER A 341 -12.87 10.16 -24.72
N VAL A 342 -12.70 10.78 -23.55
CA VAL A 342 -11.64 11.77 -23.28
C VAL A 342 -10.23 11.16 -23.42
N GLU A 343 -10.08 9.87 -23.10
CA GLU A 343 -8.84 9.10 -23.27
C GLU A 343 -8.47 8.91 -24.76
N GLY A 344 -9.43 8.97 -25.68
CA GLY A 344 -9.19 8.87 -27.13
C GLY A 344 -8.21 9.92 -27.68
N ILE A 345 -7.98 11.01 -26.94
CA ILE A 345 -6.94 12.02 -27.23
C ILE A 345 -5.54 11.39 -27.34
N TYR A 346 -5.24 10.30 -26.61
CA TYR A 346 -3.94 9.62 -26.73
C TYR A 346 -3.66 9.08 -28.15
N SER A 347 -4.69 8.68 -28.89
CA SER A 347 -4.58 8.28 -30.30
C SER A 347 -4.07 9.40 -31.22
N HIS A 348 -4.16 10.66 -30.78
CA HIS A 348 -3.70 11.85 -31.49
C HIS A 348 -2.38 12.41 -30.95
N ALA A 349 -1.70 11.69 -30.05
CA ALA A 349 -0.50 12.18 -29.35
C ALA A 349 0.63 12.64 -30.29
N GLU A 350 0.87 11.94 -31.41
CA GLU A 350 1.89 12.35 -32.38
C GLU A 350 1.53 13.66 -33.10
N HIS A 351 0.26 13.87 -33.45
CA HIS A 351 -0.20 15.13 -34.06
C HIS A 351 -0.06 16.29 -33.07
N LEU A 352 -0.44 16.09 -31.81
CA LEU A 352 -0.31 17.09 -30.75
C LEU A 352 1.17 17.47 -30.51
N ARG A 353 2.07 16.48 -30.42
CA ARG A 353 3.52 16.69 -30.28
C ARG A 353 4.14 17.36 -31.50
N SER A 354 3.81 16.91 -32.71
CA SER A 354 4.26 17.52 -33.96
C SER A 354 3.82 18.98 -34.07
N ARG A 355 2.56 19.26 -33.74
CA ARG A 355 2.03 20.63 -33.67
C ARG A 355 2.82 21.47 -32.66
N VAL A 356 3.06 20.97 -31.45
CA VAL A 356 3.82 21.70 -30.43
C VAL A 356 5.27 21.95 -30.86
N ARG A 357 5.96 20.98 -31.48
CA ARG A 357 7.29 21.18 -32.08
C ARG A 357 7.28 22.29 -33.14
N SER A 358 6.29 22.32 -34.02
CA SER A 358 6.13 23.40 -35.02
C SER A 358 5.95 24.79 -34.38
N LEU A 359 5.33 24.86 -33.19
CA LEU A 359 5.10 26.09 -32.42
C LEU A 359 6.29 26.52 -31.54
N VAL A 360 7.31 25.68 -31.38
CA VAL A 360 8.61 26.00 -30.77
C VAL A 360 9.62 26.45 -31.83
N ALA A 361 9.55 25.87 -33.04
CA ALA A 361 10.44 26.17 -34.15
C ALA A 361 10.16 27.51 -34.88
N GLY A 362 9.03 28.20 -34.57
CA GLY A 362 8.64 29.49 -35.15
C GLY A 362 7.67 30.29 -34.30
#